data_AF-A0A967I9W9-F1
#
_entry.id   AF-A0A967I9W9-F1
#
_cell.length_a   1.000
_cell.length_b   1.000
_cell.length_c   1.000
_cell.angle_alpha   90.00
_cell.angle_beta   90.00
_cell.angle_gamma   90.00
#
_symmetry.space_group_name_H-M   'P 1'
#
loop_
_entity.id
_entity.type
_entity.pdbx_description
1 polymer ?
#
loop_
_entity_poly.entity_id
_entity_poly.type
_entity_poly.pdbx_seq_one_letter_code
_entity_poly.pdbx_strand_id
1 'polypeptide(L)' 'PKADITASLIMPDGPDGPAFLVYDNFRAILKWNRSDYFALTAGYLADRIAGKNTVMLP' A
#
# COMPACT_ATOMS: atom_id res chain seq x y z
N PRO A 1 0.15 5.12 20.08
CA PRO A 1 0.24 6.43 19.39
C PRO A 1 -1.01 6.70 18.55
N LYS A 2 -1.70 7.82 18.78
CA LYS A 2 -2.74 8.33 17.89
C LYS A 2 -2.07 9.35 16.98
N ALA A 3 -2.04 9.08 15.69
CA ALA A 3 -1.47 9.97 14.70
C ALA A 3 -2.59 10.41 13.76
N ASP A 4 -2.71 11.72 13.54
CA ASP A 4 -3.65 12.30 12.59
C ASP A 4 -3.00 12.29 11.20
N ILE A 5 -3.25 11.20 10.45
CA ILE A 5 -2.64 10.97 9.14
C ILE A 5 -3.75 10.69 8.13
N THR A 6 -3.74 11.43 7.03
CA THR A 6 -4.68 11.21 5.92
C THR A 6 -4.36 9.90 5.21
N ALA A 7 -5.37 9.05 5.08
CA ALA A 7 -5.30 7.83 4.30
C ALA A 7 -6.27 7.88 3.11
N SER A 8 -5.98 7.10 2.08
CA SER A 8 -6.92 6.78 0.99
C SER A 8 -7.19 5.29 0.97
N LEU A 9 -8.41 4.90 0.64
CA LEU A 9 -8.77 3.52 0.36
C LEU A 9 -8.55 3.23 -1.13
N ILE A 10 -7.81 2.18 -1.44
CA ILE A 10 -7.67 1.67 -2.81
C ILE A 10 -8.15 0.22 -2.88
N MET A 11 -8.72 -0.14 -4.03
CA MET A 11 -9.21 -1.48 -4.34
C MET A 11 -8.74 -1.80 -5.77
N PRO A 12 -7.51 -2.32 -5.94
CA PRO A 12 -6.90 -2.52 -7.25
C PRO A 12 -7.73 -3.43 -8.17
N ASP A 13 -8.44 -4.40 -7.57
CA ASP A 13 -9.28 -5.37 -8.28
C ASP A 13 -10.78 -5.05 -8.17
N GLY A 14 -11.12 -3.85 -7.72
CA GLY A 14 -12.50 -3.44 -7.50
C GLY A 14 -13.09 -3.95 -6.17
N PRO A 15 -14.41 -3.77 -5.98
CA PRO A 15 -15.07 -3.93 -4.67
C PRO A 15 -15.00 -5.33 -4.04
N ASP A 16 -14.86 -6.36 -4.87
CA ASP A 16 -14.82 -7.75 -4.43
C ASP A 16 -13.39 -8.24 -4.13
N GLY A 17 -12.38 -7.41 -4.40
CA GLY A 17 -10.97 -7.70 -4.17
C GLY A 17 -10.41 -7.10 -2.88
N PRO A 18 -9.10 -7.26 -2.64
CA PRO A 18 -8.47 -6.77 -1.43
C PRO A 18 -8.43 -5.24 -1.41
N ALA A 19 -8.74 -4.68 -0.24
CA ALA A 19 -8.77 -3.24 -0.01
C ALA A 19 -7.60 -2.81 0.89
N PHE A 20 -6.93 -1.72 0.51
CA PHE A 20 -5.74 -1.24 1.21
C PHE A 20 -5.92 0.22 1.63
N LEU A 21 -5.52 0.53 2.87
CA LEU A 21 -5.31 1.92 3.29
C LEU A 21 -3.89 2.34 2.91
N VAL A 22 -3.80 3.39 2.10
CA VAL A 22 -2.54 3.95 1.63
C VAL A 22 -2.36 5.38 2.10
N TYR A 23 -1.11 5.76 2.31
CA TYR A 23 -0.73 7.09 2.81
C TYR A 23 0.11 7.84 1.77
N ASP A 24 0.62 9.02 2.12
CA ASP A 24 1.34 9.87 1.16
C ASP A 24 2.65 9.27 0.63
N ASN A 25 3.26 8.33 1.37
CA ASN A 25 4.38 7.54 0.88
C ASN A 25 4.02 6.67 -0.35
N PHE A 26 2.81 6.11 -0.39
CA PHE A 26 2.30 5.38 -1.54
C PHE A 26 2.19 6.29 -2.76
N ARG A 27 1.66 7.51 -2.58
CA ARG A 27 1.59 8.52 -3.65
C ARG A 27 2.98 8.92 -4.14
N ALA A 28 3.98 8.94 -3.27
CA ALA A 28 5.36 9.20 -3.66
C ALA A 28 5.91 8.09 -4.57
N ILE A 29 5.63 6.82 -4.27
CA ILE A 29 6.01 5.69 -5.14
C ILE A 29 5.29 5.77 -6.49
N LEU A 30 4.01 6.15 -6.50
CA LEU A 30 3.23 6.34 -7.74
C LEU A 30 3.81 7.40 -8.68
N LYS A 31 4.59 8.37 -8.18
CA LYS A 31 5.30 9.34 -9.03
C LYS A 31 6.39 8.69 -9.87
N TRP A 32 6.98 7.58 -9.40
CA TRP A 32 7.98 6.81 -10.14
C TRP A 32 7.31 5.89 -11.17
N ASN A 33 6.24 5.21 -10.77
CA ASN A 33 5.42 4.38 -11.65
C ASN A 33 3.94 4.45 -11.23
N ARG A 34 3.06 4.90 -12.12
CA ARG A 34 1.62 5.06 -11.87
C ARG A 34 0.86 3.72 -11.93
N SER A 35 1.25 2.76 -11.11
CA SER A 35 0.60 1.45 -10.97
C SER A 35 0.43 1.11 -9.49
N ASP A 36 -0.80 0.83 -9.08
CA ASP A 36 -1.12 0.47 -7.69
C ASP A 36 -0.45 -0.85 -7.29
N TYR A 37 -0.46 -1.84 -8.18
CA TYR A 37 0.22 -3.11 -7.98
C TYR A 37 1.74 -2.96 -7.78
N PHE A 38 2.36 -2.08 -8.55
CA PHE A 38 3.78 -1.77 -8.38
C PHE A 38 4.04 -1.18 -6.99
N ALA A 39 3.26 -0.16 -6.60
CA ALA A 39 3.44 0.50 -5.31
C ALA A 39 3.13 -0.42 -4.12
N LEU A 40 2.10 -1.27 -4.22
CA LEU A 40 1.77 -2.28 -3.22
C LEU A 40 2.88 -3.32 -3.08
N THR A 41 3.41 -3.82 -4.19
CA THR A 41 4.51 -4.81 -4.18
C THR A 41 5.79 -4.20 -3.61
N ALA A 42 6.12 -2.96 -3.97
CA ALA A 42 7.28 -2.25 -3.42
C ALA A 42 7.18 -2.07 -1.90
N GLY A 43 6.01 -1.65 -1.41
CA GLY A 43 5.73 -1.53 0.03
C GLY A 43 5.80 -2.87 0.75
N TYR A 44 5.17 -3.90 0.18
CA TYR A 44 5.19 -5.26 0.72
C TYR A 44 6.61 -5.82 0.82
N LEU A 45 7.41 -5.67 -0.23
CA LEU A 45 8.82 -6.09 -0.24
C LEU A 45 9.63 -5.34 0.82
N ALA A 46 9.44 -4.03 0.96
CA ALA A 46 10.13 -3.24 1.98
C ALA A 46 9.81 -3.73 3.40
N ASP A 47 8.55 -4.06 3.67
CA ASP A 47 8.15 -4.64 4.96
C ASP A 47 8.77 -6.01 5.21
N ARG A 48 8.85 -6.87 4.18
CA ARG A 48 9.52 -8.18 4.25
C ARG A 48 11.02 -8.04 4.56
N ILE A 49 11.70 -7.09 3.92
CA ILE A 49 13.11 -6.78 4.18
C ILE A 49 13.30 -6.27 5.61
N ALA A 50 12.36 -5.46 6.11
CA ALA A 50 12.37 -4.95 7.47
C ALA A 50 11.98 -6.00 8.54
N GLY A 51 11.74 -7.26 8.14
CA GLY A 51 11.34 -8.33 9.06
C GLY A 51 9.94 -8.18 9.63
N LYS A 52 9.08 -7.35 9.01
CA LYS A 52 7.69 -7.20 9.43
C LYS A 52 6.84 -8.33 8.87
N ASN A 53 5.85 -8.76 9.66
CA ASN A 53 4.88 -9.77 9.25
C ASN A 53 3.68 -9.12 8.55
N THR A 54 3.94 -8.34 7.50
CA THR A 54 2.89 -7.78 6.64
C THR A 54 2.35 -8.89 5.75
N VAL A 55 1.03 -9.01 5.64
CA VAL A 55 0.34 -9.97 4.76
C VAL A 55 -0.36 -9.17 3.67
N MET A 56 -0.06 -9.50 2.41
CA MET A 56 -0.89 -9.09 1.29
C MET A 56 -2.16 -9.95 1.37
N LEU A 57 -3.28 -9.35 1.76
CA LEU A 57 -4.55 -10.06 1.74
C LEU A 57 -4.89 -10.39 0.28
N PRO A 58 -5.30 -11.63 -0.03
CA PRO A 58 -5.83 -11.98 -1.34
C PRO A 58 -7.18 -11.32 -1.60
#